data_AF-A0A8T3NGB6-F1
#
_entry.id   AF-A0A8T3NGB6-F1
#
_cell.length_a   1.000
_cell.length_b   1.000
_cell.length_c   1.000
_cell.angle_alpha   90.00
_cell.angle_beta   90.00
_cell.angle_gamma   90.00
#
_symmetry.space_group_name_H-M   'P 1'
#
loop_
_entity.id
_entity.type
_entity.pdbx_description
1 polymer ?
#
loop_
_entity_poly.entity_id
_entity_poly.type
_entity_poly.pdbx_seq_one_letter_code
_entity_poly.pdbx_strand_id
1 'polypeptide(L)' 'MTVATRNGALALVDALLEREVGELFGVPGHGAYPIYGALTEVPQIRPIVGRNEQGAAFIADGWSWTTNRIAVGTSVP' A
#
# COMPACT_ATOMS: atom_id res chain seq x y z
N MET A 1 25.43 17.43 -5.08
CA MET A 1 24.48 16.37 -4.69
C MET A 1 23.12 16.77 -5.23
N THR A 2 22.65 16.14 -6.31
CA THR A 2 21.28 16.32 -6.77
C THR A 2 20.37 15.55 -5.81
N VAL A 3 19.50 16.26 -5.11
CA VAL A 3 18.38 15.61 -4.41
C VAL A 3 17.56 14.94 -5.51
N ALA A 4 17.58 13.61 -5.58
CA ALA A 4 16.66 12.90 -6.44
C ALA A 4 15.25 13.29 -5.97
N THR A 5 14.46 13.92 -6.84
CA THR A 5 13.10 14.35 -6.51
C THR A 5 12.28 13.11 -6.18
N ARG A 6 12.14 12.81 -4.89
CA ARG A 6 11.34 11.69 -4.41
C ARG A 6 9.88 12.04 -4.70
N ASN A 7 9.22 11.23 -5.54
CA ASN A 7 7.83 11.48 -5.91
C ASN A 7 6.88 11.18 -4.73
N GLY A 8 5.63 11.64 -4.82
CA GLY A 8 4.67 11.47 -3.74
C GLY A 8 4.38 10.01 -3.36
N ALA A 9 4.51 9.08 -4.31
CA ALA A 9 4.31 7.65 -4.04
C ALA A 9 5.42 7.07 -3.17
N LEU A 10 6.68 7.38 -3.45
CA LEU A 10 7.81 6.99 -2.61
C LEU A 10 7.72 7.63 -1.23
N ALA A 11 7.32 8.91 -1.14
CA ALA A 11 7.10 9.58 0.14
C ALA A 11 5.99 8.91 0.98
N LEU A 12 4.91 8.45 0.34
CA LEU A 12 3.88 7.65 0.99
C LEU A 12 4.44 6.33 1.52
N VAL A 13 5.21 5.60 0.70
CA VAL A 13 5.81 4.32 1.09
C VAL A 13 6.78 4.49 2.26
N ASP A 14 7.61 5.54 2.27
CA ASP A 14 8.48 5.84 3.41
C ASP A 14 7.68 6.05 4.70
N ALA A 15 6.60 6.85 4.61
CA ALA A 15 5.75 7.11 5.76
C ALA A 15 5.06 5.84 6.31
N LEU A 16 4.75 4.88 5.43
CA LEU A 16 4.23 3.57 5.82
C LEU A 16 5.29 2.71 6.50
N LEU A 17 6.53 2.71 5.99
CA LEU A 17 7.66 2.00 6.61
C LEU A 17 7.98 2.54 8.01
N GLU A 18 8.00 3.86 8.18
CA GLU A 18 8.20 4.52 9.48
C GLU A 18 7.15 4.10 10.51
N ARG A 19 5.98 3.63 10.06
CA ARG A 19 4.87 3.16 10.90
C ARG A 19 4.80 1.63 10.96
N GLU A 20 5.84 0.94 10.50
CA GLU A 20 5.96 -0.52 10.54
C GLU A 20 4.80 -1.24 9.82
N VAL A 21 4.23 -0.58 8.79
CA VAL A 21 3.23 -1.18 7.90
C VAL A 21 3.95 -2.11 6.93
N GLY A 22 3.57 -3.38 6.91
CA GLY A 22 4.15 -4.41 6.03
C GLY A 22 3.22 -4.85 4.90
N GLU A 23 1.96 -4.41 4.90
CA GLU A 23 0.92 -4.93 4.03
C GLU A 23 0.04 -3.79 3.49
N LEU A 24 -0.19 -3.77 2.19
CA LEU A 24 -1.11 -2.84 1.52
C LEU A 24 -2.15 -3.61 0.71
N PHE A 25 -3.42 -3.43 1.04
CA PHE A 25 -4.55 -4.18 0.45
C PHE A 25 -5.22 -3.35 -0.65
N GLY A 26 -5.47 -3.91 -1.83
CA GLY A 26 -6.18 -3.16 -2.85
C GLY A 26 -6.19 -3.83 -4.22
N VAL A 27 -6.58 -3.05 -5.23
CA VAL A 27 -6.51 -3.42 -6.64
C VAL A 27 -5.72 -2.35 -7.39
N PRO A 28 -4.70 -2.70 -8.19
CA PRO A 28 -4.03 -1.74 -9.05
C PRO A 28 -5.00 -1.08 -10.02
N GLY A 29 -5.02 0.24 -10.04
CA GLY A 29 -5.79 1.05 -10.98
C GLY A 29 -5.07 2.34 -11.33
N HIS A 30 -5.52 3.06 -12.37
CA HIS A 30 -4.79 4.19 -12.95
C HIS A 30 -4.32 5.23 -11.93
N GLY A 31 -5.19 5.61 -10.99
CA GLY A 31 -4.85 6.57 -9.93
C GLY A 31 -3.88 6.03 -8.88
N ALA A 32 -3.81 4.71 -8.70
CA ALA A 32 -2.95 4.06 -7.71
C ALA A 32 -1.66 3.47 -8.29
N TYR A 33 -1.49 3.41 -9.62
CA TYR A 33 -0.29 2.85 -10.26
C TYR A 33 1.03 3.45 -9.75
N PRO A 34 1.15 4.76 -9.47
CA PRO A 34 2.40 5.28 -8.89
C PRO A 34 2.74 4.64 -7.55
N ILE A 35 1.74 4.35 -6.70
CA ILE A 35 1.92 3.68 -5.40
C ILE A 35 2.39 2.25 -5.63
N TYR A 36 1.70 1.49 -6.49
CA TYR A 36 2.10 0.11 -6.80
C TYR A 36 3.49 0.03 -7.44
N GLY A 37 3.86 1.00 -8.28
CA GLY A 37 5.21 1.15 -8.81
C GLY A 37 6.24 1.36 -7.70
N ALA A 38 5.99 2.29 -6.78
CA ALA A 38 6.88 2.53 -5.64
C ALA A 38 7.03 1.29 -4.74
N LEU A 39 5.97 0.50 -4.55
CA LEU A 39 6.04 -0.78 -3.81
C LEU A 39 6.98 -1.80 -4.48
N THR A 40 7.18 -1.75 -5.80
CA THR A 40 8.16 -2.65 -6.46
C THR A 40 9.61 -2.33 -6.10
N GLU A 41 9.89 -1.09 -5.66
CA GLU A 41 11.21 -0.66 -5.19
C GLU A 41 11.42 -0.94 -3.68
N VAL A 42 10.35 -1.26 -2.96
CA VAL A 42 10.33 -1.40 -1.50
C VAL A 42 9.67 -2.72 -1.09
N PRO A 43 10.41 -3.85 -1.11
CA PRO A 43 9.86 -5.19 -0.86
C PRO A 43 9.38 -5.41 0.58
N GLN A 44 9.69 -4.50 1.52
CA GLN A 44 9.23 -4.54 2.91
C GLN A 44 7.71 -4.31 3.04
N ILE A 45 7.08 -3.64 2.07
CA ILE A 45 5.63 -3.49 2.03
C ILE A 45 5.08 -4.40 0.93
N ARG A 46 4.37 -5.45 1.35
CA ARG A 46 3.76 -6.43 0.45
C ARG A 46 2.39 -5.95 -0.03
N PRO A 47 2.17 -5.78 -1.35
CA PRO A 47 0.84 -5.59 -1.88
C PRO A 47 0.03 -6.90 -1.82
N ILE A 48 -1.15 -6.84 -1.20
CA ILE A 48 -2.17 -7.89 -1.19
C ILE A 48 -3.26 -7.51 -2.19
N VAL A 49 -3.20 -8.13 -3.37
CA VAL A 49 -4.05 -7.75 -4.51
C VAL A 49 -5.35 -8.55 -4.50
N GLY A 50 -6.48 -7.84 -4.37
CA GLY A 50 -7.82 -8.38 -4.48
C GLY A 50 -8.33 -8.45 -5.92
N ARG A 51 -9.57 -8.95 -6.09
CA ARG A 51 -10.28 -8.91 -7.39
C ARG A 51 -11.10 -7.65 -7.61
N ASN A 52 -11.54 -7.02 -6.51
CA ASN A 52 -12.25 -5.76 -6.47
C ASN A 52 -11.93 -5.09 -5.12
N GLU A 53 -12.19 -3.80 -5.04
CA GLU A 53 -11.87 -2.93 -3.91
C GLU A 53 -12.62 -3.37 -2.65
N GLN A 54 -13.89 -3.76 -2.78
CA GLN A 54 -14.70 -4.23 -1.66
C GLN A 54 -14.11 -5.51 -1.03
N GLY A 55 -13.73 -6.48 -1.86
CA GLY A 55 -13.09 -7.71 -1.42
C GLY A 55 -11.73 -7.45 -0.77
N ALA A 56 -10.94 -6.54 -1.33
CA ALA A 56 -9.69 -6.12 -0.70
C ALA A 56 -9.92 -5.45 0.66
N ALA A 57 -10.95 -4.62 0.80
CA ALA A 57 -11.33 -3.98 2.06
C ALA A 57 -11.77 -5.01 3.12
N PHE A 58 -12.58 -6.02 2.75
CA PHE A 58 -12.95 -7.09 3.68
C PHE A 58 -11.76 -7.94 4.13
N ILE A 59 -10.80 -8.19 3.23
CA ILE A 59 -9.54 -8.87 3.60
C ILE A 59 -8.75 -8.01 4.60
N ALA A 60 -8.60 -6.72 4.32
CA ALA A 60 -7.89 -5.78 5.18
C ALA A 60 -8.50 -5.71 6.59
N ASP A 61 -9.84 -5.64 6.66
CA ASP A 61 -10.58 -5.64 7.92
C ASP A 61 -10.30 -6.95 8.68
N GLY A 62 -10.60 -8.12 8.11
CA GLY A 62 -10.34 -9.40 8.77
C GLY A 62 -8.87 -9.61 9.18
N TRP A 63 -7.92 -9.11 8.39
CA TRP A 63 -6.50 -9.15 8.73
C TRP A 63 -6.18 -8.27 9.95
N SER A 64 -6.74 -7.07 10.04
CA SER A 64 -6.54 -6.18 11.20
C SER A 64 -7.06 -6.80 12.50
N TRP A 65 -8.23 -7.45 12.46
CA TRP A 65 -8.83 -8.11 13.62
C TRP A 65 -8.01 -9.31 14.11
N THR A 66 -7.44 -10.08 13.18
CA THR A 66 -6.70 -11.31 13.50
C THR A 66 -5.25 -11.06 13.91
N THR A 67 -4.67 -9.93 13.49
CA THR A 67 -3.27 -9.58 13.78
C THR A 67 -3.11 -8.48 14.82
N ASN A 68 -4.18 -7.75 15.13
CA ASN A 68 -4.15 -6.55 15.95
C ASN A 68 -3.16 -5.48 15.43
N ARG A 69 -3.00 -5.40 14.09
CA ARG A 69 -2.17 -4.43 13.38
C ARG A 69 -3.02 -3.54 12.48
N ILE A 70 -2.50 -2.35 12.15
CA ILE A 70 -3.15 -1.42 11.21
C ILE A 70 -3.12 -2.01 9.80
N ALA A 71 -4.29 -2.09 9.17
CA ALA A 71 -4.40 -2.43 7.75
C ALA A 71 -4.52 -1.15 6.89
N VAL A 72 -3.77 -1.10 5.78
CA VAL A 72 -3.79 0.05 4.85
C VAL A 72 -4.36 -0.40 3.52
N GLY A 73 -5.40 0.30 3.05
CA GLY A 73 -6.08 -0.01 1.80
C GLY A 73 -5.95 1.10 0.76
N THR A 74 -5.81 0.74 -0.52
CA THR A 74 -6.03 1.67 -1.65
C THR A 74 -7.38 1.37 -2.30
N SER A 75 -8.14 2.42 -2.56
CA SER A 75 -9.38 2.36 -3.34
C SER A 75 -9.23 3.23 -4.58
N VAL A 76 -9.77 2.76 -5.70
CA VAL A 76 -9.88 3.54 -6.93
C VAL A 76 -11.37 3.69 -7.29
N PRO A 77 -11.80 4.85 -7.81
CA PRO A 77 -13.18 5.05 -8.26
C PRO A 77 -13.51 4.27 -9.53
#